data_AF-A0A5D6XZZ7-F1
#
_entry.id   AF-A0A5D6XZZ7-F1
#
_cell.length_a   1.000
_cell.length_b   1.000
_cell.length_c   1.000
_cell.angle_alpha   90.00
_cell.angle_beta   90.00
_cell.angle_gamma   90.00
#
_symmetry.space_group_name_H-M   'P 1'
#
loop_
_entity.id
_entity.type
_entity.pdbx_description
1 polymer ?
#
loop_
_entity_poly.entity_id
_entity_poly.type
_entity_poly.pdbx_seq_one_letter_code
_entity_poly.pdbx_strand_id
1 'polypeptide(L)'
;MKEFGVKGLKGECTQARFNKLLDDHRRSNASAQRLSGVAEDYTEREVLLDDLSQLVEDQTQQARESIESQKERRDQALAVGETVWAEAVQRLRQQDREDEERPKKIGKLVHIIDLMWTKTDNEIEQRKAIWEAERSGRREEQERVRQSRLVELERDRQ
;
A
#
# COMPACT_ATOMS: atom_id res chain seq x y z
N MET A 1 28.47 54.39 22.16
CA MET A 1 27.93 53.34 23.04
C MET A 1 29.06 52.91 23.97
N LYS A 2 28.85 52.93 25.30
CA LYS A 2 29.79 52.29 26.25
C LYS A 2 29.50 50.80 26.23
N GLU A 3 30.51 49.98 25.99
CA GLU A 3 30.41 48.53 26.14
C GLU A 3 30.28 48.19 27.63
N PHE A 4 29.14 47.64 28.05
CA PHE A 4 28.90 47.17 29.42
C PHE A 4 29.53 45.79 29.70
N GLY A 5 30.52 45.38 28.90
CA GLY A 5 31.17 44.08 29.03
C GLY A 5 32.15 44.05 30.20
N VAL A 6 31.78 43.33 31.28
CA VAL A 6 32.76 42.94 32.30
C VAL A 6 33.75 41.97 31.64
N LYS A 7 35.03 42.37 31.54
CA LYS A 7 36.09 41.54 30.95
C LYS A 7 36.15 40.17 31.64
N GLY A 8 36.03 39.09 30.87
CA GLY A 8 36.16 37.71 31.36
C GLY A 8 34.86 36.95 31.63
N LEU A 9 33.69 37.52 31.34
CA LEU A 9 32.42 36.78 31.39
C LEU A 9 32.29 35.83 30.19
N LYS A 10 32.15 34.53 30.45
CA LYS A 10 31.78 33.52 29.45
C LYS A 10 30.26 33.49 29.29
N GLY A 11 29.77 33.41 28.04
CA GLY A 11 28.34 33.40 27.71
C GLY A 11 27.52 32.32 28.43
N GLU A 12 28.07 31.11 28.57
CA GLU A 12 27.44 30.02 29.31
C GLU A 12 27.28 30.34 30.80
N CYS A 13 28.26 31.03 31.40
CA CYS A 13 28.22 31.40 32.81
C CYS A 13 27.20 32.52 33.06
N THR A 14 27.01 33.44 32.11
CA THR A 14 25.99 34.48 32.19
C THR A 14 24.58 33.93 31.99
N GLN A 15 24.40 32.99 31.06
CA GLN A 15 23.10 32.35 30.84
C GLN A 15 22.67 31.49 32.04
N ALA A 16 23.60 30.74 32.63
CA ALA A 16 23.32 29.98 33.85
C ALA A 16 22.90 30.88 35.02
N ARG A 17 23.54 32.04 35.18
CA ARG A 17 23.16 33.04 36.19
C ARG A 17 21.79 33.65 35.92
N PHE A 18 21.49 33.96 34.66
CA PHE A 18 20.19 34.49 34.25
C PHE A 18 19.06 33.48 34.53
N ASN A 19 19.24 32.22 34.13
CA ASN A 19 18.26 31.16 34.41
C ASN A 19 18.03 30.99 35.91
N LYS A 20 19.12 30.98 36.70
CA LYS A 20 19.02 30.92 38.16
C LYS A 20 18.22 32.10 38.73
N LEU A 21 18.45 33.32 38.22
CA LEU A 21 17.72 34.50 38.65
C LEU A 21 16.21 34.37 38.38
N LEU A 22 15.82 33.90 37.19
CA LEU A 22 14.41 33.65 36.85
C LEU A 22 13.82 32.53 37.71
N ASP A 23 14.55 31.46 37.97
CA ASP A 23 14.08 30.35 38.79
C ASP A 23 13.89 30.76 40.26
N ASP A 24 14.82 31.55 40.81
CA ASP A 24 14.69 32.11 42.15
C ASP A 24 13.48 33.05 42.23
N HIS A 25 13.24 33.87 41.20
CA HIS A 25 12.05 34.74 41.10
C HIS A 25 10.75 33.95 41.04
N ARG A 26 10.67 32.91 40.20
CA ARG A 26 9.49 32.03 40.11
C ARG A 26 9.17 31.35 41.45
N ARG A 27 10.20 30.91 42.19
CA ARG A 27 10.02 30.33 43.52
C ARG A 27 9.50 31.37 44.51
N SER A 28 10.04 32.59 44.46
CA SER A 28 9.56 33.71 45.27
C SER A 28 8.09 34.00 44.97
N ASN A 29 7.74 34.16 43.69
CA ASN A 29 6.37 34.43 43.25
C ASN A 29 5.41 33.30 43.65
N ALA A 30 5.82 32.03 43.51
CA ALA A 30 5.02 30.89 43.97
C ALA A 30 4.82 30.86 45.50
N SER A 31 5.78 31.37 46.28
CA SER A 31 5.64 31.51 47.73
C SER A 31 4.74 32.70 48.12
N ALA A 32 4.88 33.83 47.43
CA ALA A 32 4.04 35.02 47.58
C ALA A 32 2.57 34.71 47.26
N GLN A 33 2.32 34.01 46.13
CA GLN A 33 0.97 33.54 45.77
C GLN A 33 0.31 32.67 46.85
N ARG A 34 1.09 31.90 47.63
CA ARG A 34 0.57 31.11 48.76
C ARG A 34 0.26 31.95 49.99
N LEU A 35 0.96 33.08 50.15
CA LEU A 35 0.78 34.06 51.21
C LEU A 35 -0.18 35.20 50.81
N SER A 36 -0.79 35.09 49.62
CA SER A 36 -1.71 36.06 49.05
C SER A 36 -2.81 36.43 50.07
N GLY A 37 -2.86 37.71 50.40
CA GLY A 37 -3.72 38.26 51.47
C GLY A 37 -3.00 39.22 52.42
N VAL A 38 -1.67 39.27 52.37
CA VAL A 38 -0.84 40.30 53.03
C VAL A 38 -0.52 41.40 52.02
N ALA A 39 -0.39 42.65 52.49
CA ALA A 39 0.08 43.75 51.64
C ALA A 39 1.52 43.50 51.22
N GLU A 40 1.75 43.34 49.92
CA GLU A 40 3.08 43.12 49.33
C GLU A 40 3.55 44.39 48.61
N ASP A 41 4.77 44.81 48.90
CA ASP A 41 5.43 45.90 48.19
C ASP A 41 6.16 45.34 46.97
N TYR A 42 5.63 45.62 45.78
CA TYR A 42 6.28 45.26 44.53
C TYR A 42 7.33 46.29 44.16
N THR A 43 8.55 45.81 43.95
CA THR A 43 9.65 46.61 43.43
C THR A 43 9.65 46.60 41.91
N GLU A 44 10.16 47.67 41.29
CA GLU A 44 10.34 47.74 39.82
C GLU A 44 11.14 46.54 39.29
N ARG A 45 12.09 46.02 40.08
CA ARG A 45 12.85 44.82 39.75
C ARG A 45 11.96 43.60 39.57
N GLU A 46 10.98 43.39 40.44
CA GLU A 46 10.09 42.23 40.36
C GLU A 46 9.19 42.32 39.15
N VAL A 47 8.68 43.51 38.84
CA VAL A 47 7.92 43.77 37.61
C VAL A 47 8.75 43.43 36.38
N LEU A 48 10.01 43.89 36.32
CA LEU A 48 10.91 43.56 35.21
C LEU A 48 11.22 42.06 35.13
N LEU A 49 11.31 41.36 36.25
CA LEU A 49 11.55 39.92 36.26
C LEU A 49 10.31 39.13 35.80
N ASP A 50 9.10 39.61 36.10
CA ASP A 50 7.86 39.05 35.57
C ASP A 50 7.80 39.23 34.04
N ASP A 51 8.04 40.43 33.54
CA ASP A 51 8.09 40.73 32.10
C ASP A 51 9.13 39.85 31.37
N LEU A 52 10.32 39.70 31.96
CA LEU A 52 11.38 38.85 31.42
C LEU A 52 11.01 37.36 31.45
N SER A 53 10.36 36.89 32.51
CA SER A 53 9.89 35.50 32.58
C SER A 53 8.86 35.23 31.50
N GLN A 54 7.90 36.14 31.31
CA GLN A 54 6.88 36.04 30.28
C GLN A 54 7.50 36.03 28.88
N LEU A 55 8.44 36.93 28.59
CA LEU A 55 9.11 36.98 27.29
C LEU A 55 9.85 35.68 26.96
N VAL A 56 10.52 35.08 27.95
CA VAL A 56 11.21 33.79 27.78
C VAL A 56 10.20 32.68 27.52
N GLU A 57 9.09 32.66 28.25
CA GLU A 57 8.03 31.66 28.08
C GLU A 57 7.40 31.76 26.69
N ASP A 58 7.06 32.97 26.24
CA ASP A 58 6.54 33.23 24.89
C ASP A 58 7.50 32.74 23.80
N GLN A 59 8.80 33.03 23.93
CA GLN A 59 9.80 32.54 22.98
C GLN A 59 9.90 31.01 22.98
N THR A 60 9.88 30.38 24.16
CA THR A 60 9.92 28.91 24.23
C THR A 60 8.67 28.28 23.64
N GLN A 61 7.52 28.91 23.81
CA GLN A 61 6.25 28.46 23.26
C GLN A 61 6.23 28.57 21.74
N GLN A 62 6.66 29.70 21.18
CA GLN A 62 6.81 29.88 19.73
C GLN A 62 7.77 28.85 19.12
N ALA A 63 8.88 28.54 19.81
CA ALA A 63 9.81 27.52 19.37
C ALA A 63 9.17 26.12 19.33
N ARG A 64 8.37 25.78 20.36
CA ARG A 64 7.63 24.52 20.42
C ARG A 64 6.59 24.41 19.30
N GLU A 65 5.82 25.47 19.08
CA GLU A 65 4.81 25.54 18.01
C GLU A 65 5.45 25.39 16.63
N SER A 66 6.60 26.02 16.41
CA SER A 66 7.37 25.88 15.16
C SER A 66 7.79 24.43 14.93
N ILE A 67 8.36 23.77 15.96
CA ILE A 67 8.76 22.36 15.88
C ILE A 67 7.55 21.46 15.60
N GLU A 68 6.43 21.70 16.26
CA GLU A 68 5.22 20.90 16.08
C GLU A 68 4.64 21.09 14.67
N SER A 69 4.59 22.32 14.16
CA SER A 69 4.18 22.58 12.78
C SER A 69 5.07 21.90 11.75
N GLN A 70 6.38 21.80 12.02
CA GLN A 70 7.31 21.10 11.15
C GLN A 70 7.08 19.60 11.17
N LYS A 71 6.78 19.01 12.34
CA LYS A 71 6.41 17.60 12.45
C LYS A 71 5.12 17.32 11.69
N GLU A 72 4.09 18.12 11.92
CA GLU A 72 2.80 17.95 11.25
C GLU A 72 2.94 18.02 9.73
N ARG A 73 3.75 18.97 9.22
CA ARG A 73 4.07 19.04 7.78
C ARG A 73 4.80 17.81 7.26
N ARG A 74 5.71 17.24 8.05
CA ARG A 74 6.40 15.99 7.70
C ARG A 74 5.45 14.81 7.68
N ASP A 75 4.56 14.72 8.66
CA ASP A 75 3.57 13.65 8.76
C ASP A 75 2.56 13.73 7.61
N GLN A 76 2.10 14.93 7.26
CA GLN A 76 1.29 15.16 6.07
C GLN A 76 2.02 14.75 4.78
N ALA A 77 3.31 15.10 4.65
CA ALA A 77 4.11 14.69 3.49
C ALA A 77 4.28 13.16 3.40
N LEU A 78 4.46 12.49 4.53
CA LEU A 78 4.50 11.03 4.61
C LEU A 78 3.16 10.39 4.24
N ALA A 79 2.05 10.93 4.74
CA ALA A 79 0.70 10.45 4.40
C ALA A 79 0.40 10.60 2.90
N VAL A 80 0.74 11.75 2.30
CA VAL A 80 0.64 11.95 0.85
C VAL A 80 1.52 10.95 0.12
N GLY A 81 2.77 10.76 0.56
CA GLY A 81 3.67 9.74 0.01
C GLY A 81 3.06 8.33 0.05
N GLU A 82 2.47 7.95 1.18
CA GLU A 82 1.81 6.64 1.37
C GLU A 82 0.66 6.43 0.37
N THR A 83 -0.16 7.46 0.12
CA THR A 83 -1.22 7.36 -0.90
C THR A 83 -0.67 7.14 -2.31
N VAL A 84 0.42 7.85 -2.66
CA VAL A 84 1.08 7.69 -3.97
C VAL A 84 1.69 6.30 -4.11
N TRP A 85 2.35 5.80 -3.06
CA TRP A 85 2.90 4.45 -3.04
C TRP A 85 1.81 3.39 -3.15
N ALA A 86 0.70 3.54 -2.41
CA ALA A 86 -0.44 2.62 -2.46
C ALA A 86 -1.05 2.57 -3.87
N GLU A 87 -1.22 3.73 -4.51
CA GLU A 87 -1.73 3.81 -5.88
C GLU A 87 -0.76 3.17 -6.89
N ALA A 88 0.54 3.45 -6.77
CA ALA A 88 1.56 2.85 -7.63
C ALA A 88 1.59 1.31 -7.50
N VAL A 89 1.51 0.78 -6.28
CA VAL A 89 1.42 -0.66 -6.01
C VAL A 89 0.14 -1.25 -6.59
N GLN A 90 -0.99 -0.54 -6.50
CA GLN A 90 -2.25 -0.98 -7.08
C GLN A 90 -2.17 -1.05 -8.61
N ARG A 91 -1.56 -0.05 -9.27
CA ARG A 91 -1.33 -0.05 -10.72
C ARG A 91 -0.41 -1.18 -11.16
N LEU A 92 0.67 -1.44 -10.42
CA LEU A 92 1.57 -2.55 -10.70
C LEU A 92 0.83 -3.90 -10.63
N ARG A 93 0.00 -4.11 -9.60
CA ARG A 93 -0.82 -5.32 -9.48
C ARG A 93 -1.86 -5.47 -10.59
N GLN A 94 -2.40 -4.36 -11.11
CA GLN A 94 -3.31 -4.40 -12.28
C GLN A 94 -2.56 -4.83 -13.53
N GLN A 95 -1.35 -4.30 -13.75
CA GLN A 95 -0.50 -4.69 -14.86
C GLN A 95 -0.13 -6.18 -14.81
N ASP A 96 0.24 -6.71 -13.64
CA ASP A 96 0.53 -8.14 -13.48
C ASP A 96 -0.68 -9.03 -13.85
N ARG A 97 -1.90 -8.63 -13.46
CA ARG A 97 -3.14 -9.36 -13.85
C ARG A 97 -3.40 -9.28 -15.35
N GLU A 98 -3.21 -8.12 -15.96
CA GLU A 98 -3.36 -7.96 -17.41
C GLU A 98 -2.31 -8.76 -18.20
N ASP A 99 -1.09 -8.90 -17.66
CA ASP A 99 -0.04 -9.74 -18.24
C ASP A 99 -0.27 -11.24 -18.04
N GLU A 100 -1.02 -11.64 -17.00
CA GLU A 100 -1.51 -13.01 -16.80
C GLU A 100 -2.65 -13.38 -17.77
N GLU A 101 -3.58 -12.45 -18.04
CA GLU A 101 -4.68 -12.66 -18.99
C GLU A 101 -4.22 -12.64 -20.46
N ARG A 102 -3.13 -11.94 -20.77
CA ARG A 102 -2.52 -11.99 -22.11
C ARG A 102 -1.86 -13.35 -22.29
N PRO A 103 -2.28 -14.17 -23.30
CA PRO A 103 -1.57 -15.40 -23.58
C PRO A 103 -0.14 -15.05 -23.98
N LYS A 104 0.81 -15.39 -23.09
CA LYS A 104 2.25 -15.30 -23.32
C LYS A 104 2.53 -15.89 -24.70
N LYS A 105 3.43 -15.30 -25.47
CA LYS A 105 3.69 -15.71 -26.87
C LYS A 105 3.93 -17.22 -27.03
N ILE A 106 4.49 -17.86 -26.00
CA ILE A 106 4.68 -19.32 -25.88
C ILE A 106 3.33 -20.07 -25.77
N GLY A 107 2.37 -19.57 -24.99
CA GLY A 107 1.04 -20.19 -24.82
C GLY A 107 0.19 -20.18 -26.09
N LYS A 108 0.32 -19.16 -26.94
CA LYS A 108 -0.36 -19.16 -28.26
C LYS A 108 0.10 -20.32 -29.15
N LEU A 109 1.40 -20.60 -29.18
CA LEU A 109 1.94 -21.71 -29.96
C LEU A 109 1.49 -23.06 -29.41
N VAL A 110 1.50 -23.24 -28.08
CA VAL A 110 1.00 -24.45 -27.42
C VAL A 110 -0.48 -24.69 -27.74
N HIS A 111 -1.32 -23.65 -27.69
CA HIS A 111 -2.74 -23.75 -28.03
C HIS A 111 -2.97 -24.14 -29.50
N ILE A 112 -2.17 -23.61 -30.43
CA ILE A 112 -2.24 -23.97 -31.85
C ILE A 112 -1.85 -25.44 -32.05
N ILE A 113 -0.82 -25.94 -31.35
CA ILE A 113 -0.39 -27.34 -31.42
C ILE A 113 -1.49 -28.26 -30.88
N ASP A 114 -2.09 -27.92 -29.73
CA ASP A 114 -3.19 -28.67 -29.13
C ASP A 114 -4.44 -28.74 -30.04
N LEU A 115 -4.78 -27.62 -30.68
CA LEU A 115 -5.86 -27.56 -31.66
C LEU A 115 -5.58 -28.43 -32.90
N MET A 116 -4.31 -28.50 -33.33
CA MET A 116 -3.92 -29.39 -34.43
C MET A 116 -4.05 -30.87 -34.04
N TRP A 117 -3.64 -31.24 -32.83
CA TRP A 117 -3.68 -32.62 -32.35
C TRP A 117 -5.11 -33.13 -32.18
N THR A 118 -5.96 -32.32 -31.54
CA THR A 118 -7.39 -32.62 -31.42
C THR A 118 -8.07 -32.75 -32.77
N LYS A 119 -7.70 -31.92 -33.75
CA LYS A 119 -8.22 -32.05 -35.13
C LYS A 119 -7.76 -33.35 -35.78
N THR A 120 -6.49 -33.72 -35.65
CA THR A 120 -5.97 -34.97 -36.23
C THR A 120 -6.59 -36.20 -35.57
N ASP A 121 -6.84 -36.18 -34.27
CA ASP A 121 -7.50 -37.29 -33.56
C ASP A 121 -8.95 -37.45 -34.04
N ASN A 122 -9.69 -36.35 -34.15
CA ASN A 122 -11.05 -36.35 -34.70
C ASN A 122 -11.09 -36.88 -36.15
N GLU A 123 -10.12 -36.52 -37.00
CA GLU A 123 -10.03 -37.03 -38.37
C GLU A 123 -9.76 -38.55 -38.41
N ILE A 124 -8.95 -39.06 -37.49
CA ILE A 124 -8.67 -40.50 -37.35
C ILE A 124 -9.93 -41.24 -36.90
N GLU A 125 -10.67 -40.71 -35.94
CA GLU A 125 -11.92 -41.29 -35.45
C GLU A 125 -13.00 -41.33 -36.53
N GLN A 126 -13.17 -40.24 -37.28
CA GLN A 126 -14.10 -40.19 -38.41
C GLN A 126 -13.76 -41.26 -39.47
N ARG A 127 -12.47 -41.42 -39.78
CA ARG A 127 -12.03 -42.49 -40.68
C ARG A 127 -12.37 -43.87 -40.12
N LYS A 128 -12.06 -44.14 -38.86
CA LYS A 128 -12.39 -45.43 -38.23
C LYS A 128 -13.90 -45.72 -38.29
N ALA A 129 -14.74 -44.74 -37.98
CA ALA A 129 -16.19 -44.87 -38.04
C ALA A 129 -16.69 -45.21 -39.46
N ILE A 130 -16.14 -44.56 -40.49
CA ILE A 130 -16.45 -44.87 -41.90
C ILE A 130 -16.07 -46.32 -42.23
N TRP A 131 -14.86 -46.75 -41.85
CA TRP A 131 -14.38 -48.11 -42.07
C TRP A 131 -15.24 -49.17 -41.36
N GLU A 132 -15.69 -48.89 -40.14
CA GLU A 132 -16.57 -49.77 -39.37
C GLU A 132 -17.97 -49.85 -39.98
N ALA A 133 -18.54 -48.73 -40.42
CA ALA A 133 -19.82 -48.69 -41.11
C ALA A 133 -19.77 -49.48 -42.44
N GLU A 134 -18.71 -49.33 -43.23
CA GLU A 134 -18.52 -50.09 -44.47
C GLU A 134 -18.36 -51.60 -44.19
N ARG A 135 -17.68 -51.96 -43.10
CA ARG A 135 -17.56 -53.36 -42.67
C ARG A 135 -18.90 -53.93 -42.18
N SER A 136 -19.70 -53.16 -41.44
CA SER A 136 -21.05 -53.58 -40.99
C SER A 136 -21.99 -53.76 -42.19
N GLY A 137 -22.02 -52.77 -43.10
CA GLY A 137 -22.84 -52.83 -44.31
C GLY A 137 -22.52 -54.04 -45.19
N ARG A 138 -21.24 -54.42 -45.32
CA ARG A 138 -20.85 -55.66 -46.02
C ARG A 138 -21.37 -56.93 -45.34
N ARG A 139 -21.42 -56.96 -44.00
CA ARG A 139 -21.96 -58.12 -43.25
C ARG A 139 -23.47 -58.20 -43.41
N GLU A 140 -24.17 -57.08 -43.26
CA GLU A 140 -25.61 -56.97 -43.43
C GLU A 140 -26.02 -57.31 -44.87
N GLU A 141 -25.28 -56.87 -45.87
CA GLU A 141 -25.54 -57.21 -47.28
C GLU A 141 -25.33 -58.69 -47.56
N GLN A 142 -24.27 -59.30 -47.02
CA GLN A 142 -24.08 -60.76 -47.11
C GLN A 142 -25.23 -61.52 -46.44
N GLU A 143 -25.73 -61.02 -45.32
CA GLU A 143 -26.84 -61.63 -44.60
C GLU A 143 -28.17 -61.48 -45.36
N ARG A 144 -28.43 -60.32 -45.97
CA ARG A 144 -29.57 -60.10 -46.86
C ARG A 144 -29.53 -60.99 -48.10
N VAL A 145 -28.36 -61.18 -48.71
CA VAL A 145 -28.17 -62.09 -49.84
C VAL A 145 -28.41 -63.54 -49.42
N ARG A 146 -27.91 -63.96 -48.25
CA ARG A 146 -28.17 -65.30 -47.69
C ARG A 146 -29.66 -65.52 -47.42
N GLN A 147 -30.33 -64.56 -46.79
CA GLN A 147 -31.77 -64.62 -46.53
C GLN A 147 -32.58 -64.69 -47.83
N SER A 148 -32.23 -63.88 -48.83
CA SER A 148 -32.91 -63.90 -50.14
C SER A 148 -32.78 -65.26 -50.84
N ARG A 149 -31.57 -65.86 -50.81
CA ARG A 149 -31.35 -67.22 -51.35
C ARG A 149 -32.15 -68.29 -50.60
N LEU A 150 -32.31 -68.17 -49.29
CA LEU A 150 -33.13 -69.11 -48.51
C LEU A 150 -34.61 -68.99 -48.87
N VAL A 151 -35.13 -67.77 -49.04
CA VAL A 151 -36.52 -67.52 -49.47
C VAL A 151 -36.75 -68.04 -50.90
N GLU A 152 -35.80 -67.87 -51.82
CA GLU A 152 -35.87 -68.45 -53.17
C GLU A 152 -35.95 -69.99 -53.13
N LEU A 153 -35.11 -70.63 -52.32
CA LEU A 153 -35.13 -72.09 -52.15
C LEU A 153 -36.41 -72.62 -51.50
N GLU A 154 -37.03 -71.84 -50.60
CA GLU A 154 -38.35 -72.18 -50.03
C GLU A 154 -39.47 -72.02 -51.06
N ARG A 155 -39.37 -71.02 -51.94
CA ARG A 155 -40.33 -70.77 -53.02
C ARG A 155 -40.27 -71.84 -54.12
N ASP A 156 -39.07 -72.34 -54.43
CA ASP A 156 -38.85 -73.41 -55.40
C ASP A 156 -39.27 -74.81 -54.86
N ARG A 157 -39.60 -74.92 -53.57
CA ARG A 157 -39.98 -76.17 -52.90
C ARG A 157 -41.51 -76.37 -52.77
N GLN A 158 -42.32 -75.34 -53.03
CA GLN A 158 -43.79 -75.41 -53.07
C GLN A 158 -44.32 -75.67 -54.48
#